data_AF-A0A1R1PKJ3-F1
#
_entry.id   AF-A0A1R1PKJ3-F1
#
_cell.length_a   1.000
_cell.length_b   1.000
_cell.length_c   1.000
_cell.angle_alpha   90.00
_cell.angle_beta   90.00
_cell.angle_gamma   90.00
#
_symmetry.space_group_name_H-M   'P 1'
#
loop_
_entity.id
_entity.type
_entity.pdbx_description
1 polymer ?
#
loop_
_entity_poly.entity_id
_entity_poly.type
_entity_poly.pdbx_seq_one_letter_code
_entity_poly.pdbx_strand_id
1 'polypeptide(L)'
;MGIKNKGNNLFNKLPASILSTIFALAQNPQLSLLNKNMHHISQKDNVVSKYILQYVLYNIESDYIWWLRYLFDKHTRIGANEAVGILVLRKLKDLNYEKVLDMAFDFRWRNVLNRLLKMYVVINRSTSTILHRGTLFMNEDEYLDIDIDNLLSEESKSRREVADIEITDSHYIRSLFRVNQVSELLLWGMNAIAEENGVEMLIDICNTKFEFPPEICGSTERGIRCVDDRFMISCVLVAGRQSCRLNNLGFFKRVLDLEICTNFSVQNLDSINDARGSHFDYEFYTFIRDDDNTDKMVLLNFTLCAYQSILCDKKKFISYLEKNYSSSSRHIQILFDVAIHLNRESLFKKYLFKSGSNSENIKKITELAYRNGNIDLIKYLLRINYKLKGDLDENAMKIAIYKNDYKLAQRIINKYSNLASVHCLEYAVQTGNIKVAKLLIESGADLKSPEFKGIRIASKNRNMDMLRFLLEHDSSIGLEAPQGIQEL
;
A
#
# COMPACT_ATOMS: atom_id res chain seq x y z
N MET A 1 40.52 20.09 63.03
CA MET A 1 39.15 20.66 63.07
C MET A 1 38.96 21.37 61.74
N GLY A 2 38.16 20.96 60.77
CA GLY A 2 36.81 20.38 60.83
C GLY A 2 35.95 21.12 59.80
N ILE A 3 36.41 21.25 58.55
CA ILE A 3 35.57 21.78 57.46
C ILE A 3 34.70 20.61 56.99
N LYS A 4 33.56 20.43 57.67
CA LYS A 4 32.50 19.54 57.20
C LYS A 4 32.06 20.02 55.83
N ASN A 5 32.39 19.23 54.82
CA ASN A 5 31.83 19.30 53.49
C ASN A 5 30.30 19.16 53.60
N LYS A 6 29.57 20.28 53.70
CA LYS A 6 28.10 20.31 53.55
C LYS A 6 27.78 20.12 52.07
N GLY A 7 28.08 18.93 51.54
CA GLY A 7 27.68 18.53 50.20
C GLY A 7 26.16 18.47 50.13
N ASN A 8 25.57 19.36 49.33
CA ASN A 8 24.23 19.30 48.70
C ASN A 8 23.24 18.26 49.25
N ASN A 9 22.69 18.51 50.44
CA ASN A 9 21.63 17.71 51.04
C ASN A 9 20.23 18.00 50.45
N LEU A 10 20.12 18.92 49.47
CA LEU A 10 18.85 19.28 48.83
C LEU A 10 18.49 18.32 47.68
N PHE A 11 19.49 17.92 46.87
CA PHE A 11 19.28 16.99 45.75
C PHE A 11 18.86 15.61 46.23
N ASN A 12 19.44 15.11 47.33
CA ASN A 12 19.10 13.82 47.91
C ASN A 12 17.68 13.76 48.52
N LYS A 13 16.97 14.90 48.61
CA LYS A 13 15.60 14.99 49.12
C LYS A 13 14.54 15.14 48.01
N LEU A 14 14.97 15.33 46.75
CA LEU A 14 14.03 15.43 45.64
C LEU A 14 13.40 14.05 45.35
N PRO A 15 12.11 13.99 44.98
CA PRO A 15 11.47 12.75 44.53
C PRO A 15 12.26 12.10 43.40
N ALA A 16 12.26 10.76 43.37
CA ALA A 16 12.89 9.98 42.30
C ALA A 16 12.42 10.46 40.92
N SER A 17 11.14 10.82 40.78
CA SER A 17 10.59 11.36 39.54
C SER A 17 11.27 12.65 39.07
N ILE A 18 11.57 13.58 39.98
CA ILE A 18 12.26 14.85 39.69
C ILE A 18 13.73 14.59 39.34
N LEU A 19 14.41 13.73 40.09
CA LEU A 19 15.81 13.37 39.83
C LEU A 19 15.96 12.67 38.48
N SER A 20 15.09 11.70 38.17
CA SER A 20 15.05 11.04 36.86
C SER A 20 14.81 12.03 35.74
N THR A 21 13.88 12.97 35.93
CA THR A 21 13.57 13.99 34.90
C THR A 21 14.77 14.90 34.63
N ILE A 22 15.41 15.41 35.69
CA ILE A 22 16.55 16.34 35.57
C ILE A 22 17.76 15.66 34.94
N PHE A 23 18.14 14.47 35.41
CA PHE A 23 19.43 13.87 35.07
C PHE A 23 19.38 12.95 33.86
N ALA A 24 18.30 12.18 33.69
CA ALA A 24 18.22 11.15 32.65
C ALA A 24 17.27 11.55 31.51
N LEU A 25 16.03 11.94 31.83
CA LEU A 25 14.98 12.08 30.81
C LEU A 25 15.10 13.35 29.97
N ALA A 26 15.45 14.48 30.59
CA ALA A 26 15.54 15.76 29.88
C ALA A 26 16.67 15.82 28.84
N GLN A 27 17.69 14.94 28.93
CA GLN A 27 18.91 14.95 28.10
C GLN A 27 19.49 16.36 27.86
N ASN A 28 19.39 17.25 28.85
CA ASN A 28 19.64 18.67 28.64
C ASN A 28 21.12 18.93 28.34
N PRO A 29 21.49 19.42 27.12
CA PRO A 29 22.88 19.68 26.77
C PRO A 29 23.53 20.75 27.65
N GLN A 30 22.75 21.64 28.26
CA GLN A 30 23.25 22.69 29.15
C GLN A 30 23.79 22.14 30.47
N LEU A 31 23.47 20.89 30.85
CA LEU A 31 24.10 20.23 31.99
C LEU A 31 25.61 20.07 31.80
N SER A 32 26.08 20.00 30.55
CA SER A 32 27.52 19.96 30.24
C SER A 32 28.26 21.23 30.65
N LEU A 33 27.57 22.37 30.70
CA LEU A 33 28.13 23.65 31.17
C LEU A 33 28.34 23.66 32.69
N LEU A 34 27.50 22.94 33.43
CA LEU A 34 27.61 22.80 34.88
C LEU A 34 28.67 21.75 35.25
N ASN A 35 28.63 20.59 34.59
CA ASN A 35 29.61 19.52 34.79
C ASN A 35 29.62 18.53 33.61
N LYS A 36 30.69 18.55 32.81
CA LYS A 36 30.85 17.65 31.64
C LYS A 36 30.83 16.17 32.01
N ASN A 37 31.49 15.79 33.11
CA ASN A 37 31.53 14.39 33.56
C ASN A 37 30.15 13.91 33.98
N MET A 38 29.40 14.75 34.71
CA MET A 38 28.05 14.42 35.15
C MET A 38 27.09 14.29 33.97
N HIS A 39 27.17 15.21 33.00
CA HIS A 39 26.38 15.15 31.77
C HIS A 39 26.68 13.87 30.97
N HIS A 40 27.96 13.54 30.78
CA HIS A 40 28.34 12.33 30.07
C HIS A 40 27.90 11.05 30.81
N ILE A 41 28.05 11.00 32.13
CA ILE A 41 27.59 9.86 32.94
C ILE A 41 26.07 9.71 32.85
N SER A 42 25.32 10.81 32.90
CA SER A 42 23.85 10.77 32.91
C SER A 42 23.23 10.33 31.58
N GLN A 43 24.01 10.35 30.49
CA GLN A 43 23.62 9.86 29.17
C GLN A 43 23.93 8.37 28.94
N LYS A 44 24.70 7.71 29.81
CA LYS A 44 25.01 6.29 29.64
C LYS A 44 23.75 5.43 29.82
N ASP A 45 23.58 4.43 28.96
CA ASP A 45 22.38 3.58 28.92
C ASP A 45 22.06 2.94 30.30
N ASN A 46 23.08 2.49 31.03
CA ASN A 46 22.92 1.92 32.38
C ASN A 46 22.43 2.93 33.43
N VAL A 47 22.80 4.21 33.29
CA VAL A 47 22.35 5.28 34.18
C VAL A 47 20.93 5.69 33.80
N VAL A 48 20.67 5.90 32.50
CA VAL A 48 19.35 6.25 31.99
C VAL A 48 18.32 5.18 32.38
N SER A 49 18.60 3.90 32.10
CA SER A 49 17.71 2.78 32.47
C SER A 49 17.45 2.70 33.98
N LYS A 50 18.46 2.91 34.82
CA LYS A 50 18.29 2.93 36.29
C LYS A 50 17.31 4.03 36.73
N TYR A 51 17.42 5.24 36.17
CA TYR A 51 16.52 6.33 36.50
C TYR A 51 15.11 6.15 35.93
N ILE A 52 14.97 5.51 34.76
CA ILE A 52 13.66 5.10 34.22
C ILE A 52 13.00 4.11 35.17
N LEU A 53 13.72 3.08 35.62
CA LEU A 53 13.19 2.09 36.56
C LEU A 53 12.76 2.75 37.87
N GLN A 54 13.57 3.66 38.42
CA GLN A 54 13.18 4.42 39.62
C GLN A 54 11.93 5.28 39.39
N TYR A 55 11.79 5.89 38.22
CA TYR A 55 10.60 6.67 37.87
C TYR A 55 9.37 5.77 37.79
N VAL A 56 9.44 4.67 37.05
CA VAL A 56 8.32 3.75 36.84
C VAL A 56 7.90 3.08 38.15
N LEU A 57 8.87 2.61 38.95
CA LEU A 57 8.61 2.02 40.27
C LEU A 57 8.13 3.04 41.31
N TYR A 58 8.32 4.34 41.08
CA TYR A 58 7.75 5.37 41.95
C TYR A 58 6.28 5.63 41.65
N ASN A 59 5.82 5.43 40.41
CA ASN A 59 4.45 5.73 39.97
C ASN A 59 3.56 4.47 39.92
N ILE A 60 3.81 3.46 40.78
CA ILE A 60 3.10 2.17 40.76
C ILE A 60 1.64 2.34 41.17
N GLU A 61 0.78 2.53 40.18
CA GLU A 61 -0.61 2.10 40.19
C GLU A 61 -0.81 1.17 38.99
N SER A 62 -0.64 -0.14 39.21
CA SER A 62 -1.03 -1.29 38.35
C SER A 62 -0.56 -1.40 36.88
N ASP A 63 -0.13 -0.35 36.16
CA ASP A 63 0.28 -0.46 34.74
C ASP A 63 1.63 0.23 34.44
N TYR A 64 2.72 -0.45 34.81
CA TYR A 64 4.08 0.02 34.57
C TYR A 64 4.43 0.09 33.07
N ILE A 65 3.78 -0.71 32.21
CA ILE A 65 4.00 -0.70 30.76
C ILE A 65 3.45 0.60 30.16
N TRP A 66 2.27 1.03 30.61
CA TRP A 66 1.71 2.33 30.21
C TRP A 66 2.68 3.48 30.54
N TRP A 67 3.23 3.50 31.76
CA TRP A 67 4.19 4.53 32.17
C TRP A 67 5.49 4.50 31.38
N LEU A 68 6.00 3.31 31.06
CA LEU A 68 7.15 3.16 30.19
C LEU A 68 6.89 3.75 28.80
N ARG A 69 5.76 3.40 28.19
CA ARG A 69 5.38 3.91 26.88
C ARG A 69 5.24 5.43 26.91
N TYR A 70 4.50 5.96 27.88
CA TYR A 70 4.36 7.41 28.08
C TYR A 70 5.72 8.12 28.18
N LEU A 71 6.66 7.55 28.92
CA LEU A 71 7.99 8.12 29.09
C LEU A 71 8.79 8.07 27.78
N PHE A 72 8.76 6.96 27.07
CA PHE A 72 9.45 6.81 25.80
C PHE A 72 8.86 7.68 24.68
N ASP A 73 7.53 7.83 24.64
CA ASP A 73 6.82 8.74 23.72
C ASP A 73 7.21 10.20 24.00
N LYS A 74 7.22 10.59 25.29
CA LYS A 74 7.61 11.94 25.70
C LYS A 74 9.09 12.23 25.42
N HIS A 75 9.94 11.21 25.51
CA HIS A 75 11.39 11.30 25.36
C HIS A 75 11.86 10.40 24.20
N THR A 76 11.43 10.71 22.98
CA THR A 76 11.60 9.86 21.78
C THR A 76 13.03 9.40 21.50
N ARG A 77 14.06 10.20 21.83
CA ARG A 77 15.47 9.78 21.71
C ARG A 77 15.84 8.64 22.66
N ILE A 78 15.29 8.65 23.86
CA ILE A 78 15.45 7.59 24.85
C ILE A 78 14.61 6.39 24.42
N GLY A 79 13.36 6.63 23.99
CA GLY A 79 12.49 5.59 23.45
C GLY A 79 13.12 4.82 22.30
N ALA A 80 13.72 5.50 21.33
CA ALA A 80 14.40 4.89 20.19
C ALA A 80 15.72 4.18 20.55
N ASN A 81 16.25 4.37 21.77
CA ASN A 81 17.46 3.69 22.22
C ASN A 81 17.12 2.28 22.73
N GLU A 82 17.22 1.31 21.83
CA GLU A 82 16.96 -0.10 22.10
C GLU A 82 17.77 -0.65 23.29
N ALA A 83 19.03 -0.22 23.47
CA ALA A 83 19.85 -0.68 24.59
C ALA A 83 19.26 -0.26 25.94
N VAL A 84 18.73 0.97 26.04
CA VAL A 84 18.01 1.43 27.22
C VAL A 84 16.74 0.61 27.43
N GLY A 85 15.96 0.36 26.37
CA GLY A 85 14.78 -0.49 26.41
C GLY A 85 15.06 -1.87 26.99
N ILE A 86 16.08 -2.57 26.46
CA ILE A 86 16.54 -3.89 26.93
C ILE A 86 16.92 -3.84 28.42
N LEU A 87 17.71 -2.85 28.83
CA LEU A 87 18.18 -2.72 30.21
C LEU A 87 17.03 -2.49 31.20
N VAL A 88 15.96 -1.83 30.77
CA VAL A 88 14.75 -1.60 31.56
C VAL A 88 13.89 -2.86 31.61
N LEU A 89 13.56 -3.45 30.46
CA LEU A 89 12.67 -4.62 30.38
C LEU A 89 13.18 -5.79 31.23
N ARG A 90 14.49 -6.08 31.19
CA ARG A 90 15.08 -7.19 31.97
C ARG A 90 15.03 -7.05 33.49
N LYS A 91 14.65 -5.87 34.01
CA LYS A 91 14.51 -5.61 35.44
C LYS A 91 13.06 -5.67 35.92
N LEU A 92 12.12 -5.82 35.00
CA LEU A 92 10.70 -5.98 35.28
C LEU A 92 10.34 -7.46 35.28
N LYS A 93 9.24 -7.77 35.95
CA LYS A 93 8.69 -9.12 36.09
C LYS A 93 7.29 -9.19 35.50
N ASP A 94 6.86 -10.39 35.14
CA ASP A 94 5.50 -10.66 34.63
C ASP A 94 5.12 -9.75 33.44
N LEU A 95 6.05 -9.58 32.49
CA LEU A 95 5.85 -8.71 31.33
C LEU A 95 4.80 -9.31 30.40
N ASN A 96 3.78 -8.52 30.05
CA ASN A 96 2.81 -8.94 29.05
C ASN A 96 3.43 -8.94 27.64
N TYR A 97 3.44 -10.10 26.96
CA TYR A 97 4.04 -10.27 25.64
C TYR A 97 3.50 -9.29 24.59
N GLU A 98 2.17 -9.16 24.47
CA GLU A 98 1.53 -8.29 23.47
C GLU A 98 1.97 -6.83 23.65
N LYS A 99 1.95 -6.34 24.89
CA LYS A 99 2.36 -4.97 25.21
C LYS A 99 3.85 -4.71 24.96
N VAL A 100 4.72 -5.69 25.24
CA VAL A 100 6.17 -5.56 24.98
C VAL A 100 6.45 -5.61 23.48
N LEU A 101 5.76 -6.46 22.73
CA LEU A 101 5.85 -6.54 21.27
C LEU A 101 5.39 -5.24 20.61
N ASP A 102 4.24 -4.70 21.02
CA ASP A 102 3.71 -3.41 20.55
C ASP A 102 4.71 -2.26 20.80
N MET A 103 5.26 -2.20 22.02
CA MET A 103 6.28 -1.21 22.38
C MET A 103 7.55 -1.34 21.53
N ALA A 104 8.07 -2.57 21.37
CA ALA A 104 9.25 -2.81 20.57
C ALA A 104 9.02 -2.41 19.10
N PHE A 105 7.81 -2.63 18.58
CA PHE A 105 7.41 -2.22 17.25
C PHE A 105 7.36 -0.70 17.10
N ASP A 106 6.69 0.00 18.03
CA ASP A 106 6.56 1.45 18.00
C ASP A 106 7.90 2.18 18.08
N PHE A 107 8.81 1.71 18.92
CA PHE A 107 10.13 2.32 19.09
C PHE A 107 11.21 1.74 18.18
N ARG A 108 10.84 0.85 17.24
CA ARG A 108 11.74 0.25 16.24
C ARG A 108 12.92 -0.53 16.85
N TRP A 109 12.68 -1.23 17.96
CA TRP A 109 13.67 -2.09 18.61
C TRP A 109 13.82 -3.40 17.83
N ARG A 110 14.58 -3.35 16.75
CA ARG A 110 14.71 -4.43 15.76
C ARG A 110 15.23 -5.74 16.35
N ASN A 111 16.22 -5.69 17.24
CA ASN A 111 16.77 -6.90 17.86
C ASN A 111 15.77 -7.52 18.85
N VAL A 112 15.09 -6.68 19.64
CA VAL A 112 14.04 -7.11 20.57
C VAL A 112 12.88 -7.75 19.79
N LEU A 113 12.40 -7.09 18.74
CA LEU A 113 11.35 -7.61 17.85
C LEU A 113 11.72 -8.95 17.23
N ASN A 114 12.91 -9.04 16.62
CA ASN A 114 13.38 -10.29 16.01
C ASN A 114 13.36 -11.44 17.02
N ARG A 115 13.76 -11.20 18.27
CA ARG A 115 13.72 -12.20 19.32
C ARG A 115 12.28 -12.53 19.75
N LEU A 116 11.41 -11.53 19.92
CA LEU A 116 10.00 -11.72 20.34
C LEU A 116 9.19 -12.49 19.30
N LEU A 117 9.42 -12.22 18.01
CA LEU A 117 8.78 -12.93 16.90
C LEU A 117 9.19 -14.41 16.85
N LYS A 118 10.43 -14.72 17.25
CA LYS A 118 10.93 -16.10 17.33
C LYS A 118 10.43 -16.88 18.54
N MET A 119 9.63 -16.28 19.43
CA MET A 119 9.10 -17.00 20.58
C MET A 119 7.99 -17.97 20.18
N TYR A 120 8.06 -19.18 20.75
CA TYR A 120 7.08 -20.23 20.51
C TYR A 120 6.98 -21.20 21.69
N VAL A 121 5.92 -21.99 21.72
CA VAL A 121 5.80 -23.14 22.62
C VAL A 121 5.56 -24.42 21.84
N VAL A 122 6.07 -25.54 22.34
CA VAL A 122 5.78 -26.88 21.80
C VAL A 122 4.77 -27.53 22.70
N ILE A 123 3.66 -28.00 22.12
CA ILE A 123 2.53 -28.56 22.85
C ILE A 123 2.28 -29.99 22.37
N ASN A 124 2.00 -30.89 23.32
CA ASN A 124 1.52 -32.24 23.02
C ASN A 124 0.05 -32.19 22.61
N ARG A 125 -0.28 -32.74 21.44
CA ARG A 125 -1.63 -32.74 20.86
C ARG A 125 -2.66 -33.50 21.70
N SER A 126 -2.24 -34.59 22.34
CA SER A 126 -3.13 -35.48 23.10
C SER A 126 -3.43 -34.98 24.51
N THR A 127 -2.44 -34.36 25.18
CA THR A 127 -2.57 -33.92 26.57
C THR A 127 -2.72 -32.40 26.71
N SER A 128 -2.55 -31.63 25.64
CA SER A 128 -2.48 -30.16 25.65
C SER A 128 -1.40 -29.59 26.60
N THR A 129 -0.40 -30.40 26.96
CA THR A 129 0.68 -29.97 27.87
C THR A 129 1.81 -29.30 27.11
N ILE A 130 2.34 -28.21 27.65
CA ILE A 130 3.54 -27.53 27.13
C ILE A 130 4.77 -28.37 27.45
N LEU A 131 5.51 -28.76 26.42
CA LEU A 131 6.71 -29.59 26.52
C LEU A 131 8.00 -28.77 26.45
N HIS A 132 7.96 -27.66 25.72
CA HIS A 132 9.10 -26.77 25.56
C HIS A 132 8.63 -25.33 25.34
N ARG A 133 9.40 -24.37 25.85
CA ARG A 133 9.20 -22.94 25.61
C ARG A 133 10.44 -22.38 24.91
N GLY A 134 10.32 -22.09 23.61
CA GLY A 134 11.33 -21.37 22.84
C GLY A 134 11.22 -19.90 23.19
N THR A 135 12.08 -19.44 24.09
CA THR A 135 11.89 -18.18 24.80
C THR A 135 13.04 -17.19 24.59
N LEU A 136 12.86 -15.97 25.11
CA LEU A 136 13.62 -14.79 24.75
C LEU A 136 14.94 -14.66 25.51
N PHE A 137 16.06 -14.77 24.80
CA PHE A 137 17.38 -14.40 25.32
C PHE A 137 17.78 -13.05 24.75
N MET A 138 18.14 -12.06 25.56
CA MET A 138 18.66 -10.78 25.05
C MET A 138 20.16 -10.87 24.72
N ASN A 139 20.89 -11.60 25.56
CA ASN A 139 22.30 -11.99 25.46
C ASN A 139 22.48 -13.41 26.05
N GLU A 140 23.65 -14.03 25.87
CA GLU A 140 24.04 -15.20 26.67
C GLU A 140 23.83 -14.87 28.17
N ASP A 141 23.13 -15.76 28.89
CA ASP A 141 22.78 -15.64 30.32
C ASP A 141 21.70 -14.62 30.74
N GLU A 142 21.00 -13.94 29.81
CA GLU A 142 19.92 -12.99 30.15
C GLU A 142 18.54 -13.37 29.57
N TYR A 143 17.50 -13.35 30.43
CA TYR A 143 16.13 -13.73 30.09
C TYR A 143 15.11 -12.61 30.39
N LEU A 144 14.10 -12.43 29.53
CA LEU A 144 12.93 -11.60 29.86
C LEU A 144 11.84 -12.43 30.52
N ASP A 145 11.43 -12.01 31.71
CA ASP A 145 10.30 -12.61 32.45
C ASP A 145 8.96 -12.18 31.83
N ILE A 146 8.52 -12.94 30.81
CA ILE A 146 7.30 -12.68 30.03
C ILE A 146 6.18 -13.63 30.49
N ASP A 147 5.07 -13.04 30.92
CA ASP A 147 3.81 -13.76 31.13
C ASP A 147 3.18 -14.06 29.76
N ILE A 148 3.10 -15.36 29.45
CA ILE A 148 2.47 -15.90 28.24
C ILE A 148 1.26 -16.76 28.57
N ASP A 149 0.86 -16.89 29.85
CA ASP A 149 -0.16 -17.85 30.25
C ASP A 149 -1.53 -17.44 29.70
N ASN A 150 -1.80 -16.14 29.62
CA ASN A 150 -3.01 -15.59 28.99
C ASN A 150 -3.08 -15.91 27.48
N LEU A 151 -1.95 -16.01 26.78
CA LEU A 151 -1.89 -16.32 25.35
C LEU A 151 -2.21 -17.79 25.04
N LEU A 152 -2.06 -18.68 26.02
CA LEU A 152 -2.25 -20.12 25.83
C LEU A 152 -3.64 -20.60 26.25
N SER A 153 -4.53 -19.69 26.66
CA SER A 153 -5.94 -19.96 26.92
C SER A 153 -6.72 -20.36 25.65
N GLU A 154 -7.85 -21.06 25.79
CA GLU A 154 -8.50 -21.80 24.69
C GLU A 154 -8.80 -20.96 23.43
N GLU A 155 -8.00 -21.14 22.39
CA GLU A 155 -8.30 -20.64 21.06
C GLU A 155 -9.42 -21.45 20.37
N SER A 156 -10.29 -20.77 19.63
CA SER A 156 -11.25 -21.40 18.72
C SER A 156 -10.55 -22.37 17.76
N LYS A 157 -11.18 -23.50 17.43
CA LYS A 157 -10.60 -24.54 16.56
C LYS A 157 -10.05 -23.99 15.22
N SER A 158 -10.72 -22.99 14.64
CA SER A 158 -10.28 -22.31 13.40
C SER A 158 -8.99 -21.49 13.56
N ARG A 159 -8.70 -20.94 14.74
CA ARG A 159 -7.46 -20.19 15.02
C ARG A 159 -6.28 -21.13 15.22
N ARG A 160 -6.52 -22.29 15.84
CA ARG A 160 -5.51 -23.34 15.99
C ARG A 160 -4.98 -23.85 14.65
N GLU A 161 -5.85 -24.02 13.66
CA GLU A 161 -5.45 -24.45 12.30
C GLU A 161 -4.54 -23.43 11.57
N VAL A 162 -4.53 -22.16 12.01
CA VAL A 162 -3.69 -21.09 11.43
C VAL A 162 -2.43 -20.84 12.25
N ALA A 163 -2.54 -20.91 13.58
CA ALA A 163 -1.46 -20.61 14.52
C ALA A 163 -0.50 -21.78 14.77
N ASP A 164 -1.01 -23.02 14.71
CA ASP A 164 -0.25 -24.22 15.04
C ASP A 164 0.50 -24.77 13.82
N ILE A 165 1.81 -24.93 13.97
CA ILE A 165 2.69 -25.52 12.97
C ILE A 165 2.92 -26.98 13.37
N GLU A 166 2.41 -27.91 12.57
CA GLU A 166 2.57 -29.34 12.84
C GLU A 166 4.03 -29.78 12.67
N ILE A 167 4.61 -30.39 13.72
CA ILE A 167 5.95 -30.99 13.66
C ILE A 167 5.82 -32.50 13.42
N THR A 168 5.01 -33.17 14.24
CA THR A 168 4.71 -34.61 14.21
C THR A 168 3.22 -34.83 14.49
N ASP A 169 2.72 -36.06 14.29
CA ASP A 169 1.31 -36.40 14.54
C ASP A 169 0.86 -36.08 15.99
N SER A 170 1.79 -36.06 16.94
CA SER A 170 1.56 -35.85 18.37
C SER A 170 2.02 -34.49 18.91
N HIS A 171 2.72 -33.67 18.12
CA HIS A 171 3.31 -32.40 18.58
C HIS A 171 3.15 -31.27 17.57
N TYR A 172 2.80 -30.09 18.05
CA TYR A 172 2.76 -28.86 17.25
C TYR A 172 3.51 -27.72 17.95
N ILE A 173 4.02 -26.79 17.14
CA ILE A 173 4.57 -25.51 17.58
C ILE A 173 3.46 -24.47 17.52
N ARG A 174 3.28 -23.73 18.60
CA ARG A 174 2.45 -22.53 18.61
C ARG A 174 3.33 -21.29 18.68
N SER A 175 3.29 -20.50 17.61
CA SER A 175 3.95 -19.19 17.56
C SER A 175 3.20 -18.21 18.46
N LEU A 176 3.89 -17.52 19.36
CA LEU A 176 3.22 -16.50 20.19
C LEU A 176 2.72 -15.31 19.36
N PHE A 177 3.34 -15.05 18.21
CA PHE A 177 2.94 -13.98 17.30
C PHE A 177 1.66 -14.31 16.52
N ARG A 178 1.44 -15.59 16.19
CA ARG A 178 0.30 -16.03 15.37
C ARG A 178 -0.97 -16.31 16.19
N VAL A 179 -0.85 -16.24 17.51
CA VAL A 179 -1.93 -16.49 18.46
C VAL A 179 -2.75 -15.22 18.66
N ASN A 180 -4.05 -15.37 18.90
CA ASN A 180 -4.99 -14.27 19.17
C ASN A 180 -5.04 -13.19 18.08
N GLN A 181 -4.99 -11.91 18.48
CA GLN A 181 -5.05 -10.71 17.64
C GLN A 181 -3.71 -9.95 17.68
N VAL A 182 -2.61 -10.61 18.05
CA VAL A 182 -1.30 -9.99 18.25
C VAL A 182 -0.83 -9.26 16.98
N SER A 183 -0.98 -9.89 15.81
CA SER A 183 -0.65 -9.26 14.54
C SER A 183 -1.56 -8.06 14.23
N GLU A 184 -2.82 -8.07 14.67
CA GLU A 184 -3.76 -6.95 14.48
C GLU A 184 -3.35 -5.71 15.27
N LEU A 185 -2.76 -5.88 16.47
CA LEU A 185 -2.21 -4.77 17.25
C LEU A 185 -1.12 -4.03 16.47
N LEU A 186 -0.17 -4.77 15.92
CA LEU A 186 0.95 -4.17 15.17
C LEU A 186 0.52 -3.53 13.84
N LEU A 187 -0.58 -4.00 13.23
CA LEU A 187 -1.14 -3.35 12.04
C LEU A 187 -1.54 -1.89 12.32
N TRP A 188 -1.92 -1.54 13.56
CA TRP A 188 -2.25 -0.15 13.91
C TRP A 188 -1.04 0.78 13.76
N GLY A 189 0.13 0.31 14.23
CA GLY A 189 1.38 1.08 14.18
C GLY A 189 1.98 1.22 12.77
N MET A 190 1.64 0.32 11.84
CA MET A 190 2.23 0.32 10.49
C MET A 190 2.02 1.61 9.71
N ASN A 191 0.85 2.25 9.86
CA ASN A 191 0.52 3.47 9.13
C ASN A 191 1.40 4.67 9.53
N ALA A 192 1.97 4.64 10.73
CA ALA A 192 2.86 5.69 11.23
C ALA A 192 4.30 5.57 10.69
N ILE A 193 4.66 4.44 10.05
CA ILE A 193 6.00 4.22 9.55
C ILE A 193 6.25 5.09 8.32
N ALA A 194 7.21 6.02 8.44
CA ALA A 194 7.61 6.91 7.37
C ALA A 194 9.14 7.06 7.24
N GLU A 195 9.89 6.56 8.22
CA GLU A 195 11.33 6.69 8.38
C GLU A 195 12.10 5.43 7.94
N GLU A 196 13.38 5.60 7.58
CA GLU A 196 14.23 4.50 7.09
C GLU A 196 14.36 3.34 8.08
N ASN A 197 14.51 3.62 9.38
CA ASN A 197 14.63 2.58 10.39
C ASN A 197 13.34 1.74 10.51
N GLY A 198 12.17 2.36 10.31
CA GLY A 198 10.90 1.65 10.29
C GLY A 198 10.75 0.76 9.06
N VAL A 199 11.19 1.23 7.88
CA VAL A 199 11.20 0.40 6.66
C VAL A 199 12.16 -0.78 6.80
N GLU A 200 13.35 -0.55 7.35
CA GLU A 200 14.33 -1.60 7.64
C GLU A 200 13.74 -2.66 8.57
N MET A 201 13.10 -2.21 9.66
CA MET A 201 12.41 -3.08 10.61
C MET A 201 11.36 -3.96 9.92
N LEU A 202 10.50 -3.41 9.04
CA LEU A 202 9.48 -4.20 8.33
C LEU A 202 10.10 -5.28 7.43
N ILE A 203 11.20 -4.95 6.74
CA ILE A 203 11.92 -5.91 5.90
C ILE A 203 12.57 -7.00 6.76
N ASP A 204 13.15 -6.64 7.90
CA ASP A 204 13.72 -7.61 8.85
C ASP A 204 12.64 -8.56 9.40
N ILE A 205 11.47 -8.03 9.76
CA ILE A 205 10.32 -8.83 10.21
C ILE A 205 9.91 -9.85 9.15
N CYS A 206 9.79 -9.44 7.88
CA CYS A 206 9.45 -10.34 6.77
C CYS A 206 10.45 -11.51 6.62
N ASN A 207 11.72 -11.27 6.93
CA ASN A 207 12.79 -12.27 6.83
C ASN A 207 12.99 -13.10 8.10
N THR A 208 12.27 -12.78 9.18
CA THR A 208 12.45 -13.45 10.47
C THR A 208 11.89 -14.88 10.39
N LYS A 209 12.78 -15.85 10.63
CA LYS A 209 12.48 -17.29 10.63
C LYS A 209 12.68 -17.87 12.02
N PHE A 210 11.90 -18.90 12.33
CA PHE A 210 12.09 -19.63 13.58
C PHE A 210 13.43 -20.36 13.57
N GLU A 211 14.02 -20.42 14.75
CA GLU A 211 15.20 -21.22 15.04
C GLU A 211 14.77 -22.32 16.00
N PHE A 212 14.75 -23.56 15.51
CA PHE A 212 14.34 -24.71 16.31
C PHE A 212 15.58 -25.51 16.74
N PRO A 213 15.67 -25.88 18.03
CA PRO A 213 16.63 -26.86 18.48
C PRO A 213 16.51 -28.17 17.67
N PRO A 214 17.64 -28.82 17.31
CA PRO A 214 17.63 -30.07 16.55
C PRO A 214 16.77 -31.18 17.18
N GLU A 215 16.63 -31.16 18.50
CA GLU A 215 15.87 -32.12 19.29
C GLU A 215 14.35 -32.02 19.06
N ILE A 216 13.87 -30.86 18.61
CA ILE A 216 12.44 -30.57 18.44
C ILE A 216 11.98 -30.87 17.01
N CYS A 217 12.79 -30.52 16.01
CA CYS A 217 12.39 -30.56 14.59
C CYS A 217 13.14 -31.59 13.73
N GLY A 218 14.07 -32.36 14.29
CA GLY A 218 14.95 -33.24 13.53
C GLY A 218 15.86 -32.48 12.55
N SER A 219 16.50 -33.16 11.61
CA SER A 219 17.42 -32.55 10.62
C SER A 219 16.73 -31.76 9.49
N THR A 220 15.41 -31.60 9.52
CA THR A 220 14.69 -30.77 8.55
C THR A 220 14.85 -29.30 8.91
N GLU A 221 15.74 -28.60 8.22
CA GLU A 221 15.78 -27.13 8.19
C GLU A 221 14.46 -26.61 7.59
N ARG A 222 13.45 -26.47 8.45
CA ARG A 222 12.19 -25.84 8.05
C ARG A 222 12.40 -24.34 8.16
N GLY A 223 12.69 -23.67 7.04
CA GLY A 223 12.80 -22.22 6.93
C GLY A 223 11.46 -21.47 7.14
N ILE A 224 10.75 -21.81 8.22
CA ILE A 224 9.42 -21.33 8.56
C ILE A 224 9.54 -19.92 9.11
N ARG A 225 8.69 -19.04 8.58
CA ARG A 225 8.62 -17.64 8.99
C ARG A 225 7.84 -17.46 10.29
N CYS A 226 8.24 -16.48 11.07
CA CYS A 226 7.60 -16.19 12.34
C CYS A 226 6.23 -15.51 12.17
N VAL A 227 6.12 -14.62 11.17
CA VAL A 227 4.88 -13.90 10.86
C VAL A 227 3.97 -14.70 9.93
N ASP A 228 2.67 -14.42 9.99
CA ASP A 228 1.68 -14.93 9.04
C ASP A 228 1.69 -14.14 7.72
N ASP A 229 1.02 -14.68 6.70
CA ASP A 229 1.01 -14.12 5.34
C ASP A 229 0.31 -12.75 5.28
N ARG A 230 -0.74 -12.53 6.07
CA ARG A 230 -1.51 -11.28 6.11
C ARG A 230 -0.63 -10.14 6.63
N PHE A 231 0.09 -10.40 7.72
CA PHE A 231 1.02 -9.45 8.32
C PHE A 231 2.22 -9.20 7.40
N MET A 232 2.79 -10.25 6.80
CA MET A 232 3.89 -10.11 5.84
C MET A 232 3.51 -9.22 4.66
N ILE A 233 2.35 -9.43 4.06
CA ILE A 233 1.93 -8.61 2.92
C ILE A 233 1.71 -7.16 3.37
N SER A 234 1.17 -6.93 4.57
CA SER A 234 1.04 -5.59 5.13
C SER A 234 2.41 -4.90 5.27
N CYS A 235 3.42 -5.61 5.79
CA CYS A 235 4.81 -5.12 5.83
C CYS A 235 5.34 -4.79 4.42
N VAL A 236 5.13 -5.67 3.44
CA VAL A 236 5.58 -5.48 2.05
C VAL A 236 4.94 -4.25 1.42
N LEU A 237 3.63 -4.08 1.56
CA LEU A 237 2.88 -2.93 1.04
C LEU A 237 3.46 -1.62 1.58
N VAL A 238 3.61 -1.53 2.91
CA VAL A 238 4.14 -0.33 3.57
C VAL A 238 5.61 -0.10 3.21
N ALA A 239 6.46 -1.13 3.28
CA ALA A 239 7.88 -1.02 2.94
C ALA A 239 8.10 -0.63 1.48
N GLY A 240 7.34 -1.22 0.55
CA GLY A 240 7.38 -0.89 -0.87
C GLY A 240 7.00 0.57 -1.13
N ARG A 241 5.87 1.04 -0.57
CA ARG A 241 5.44 2.44 -0.65
C ARG A 241 6.50 3.39 -0.09
N GLN A 242 6.99 3.12 1.11
CA GLN A 242 7.93 4.01 1.78
C GLN A 242 9.32 4.00 1.13
N SER A 243 9.77 2.88 0.55
CA SER A 243 11.03 2.83 -0.21
C SER A 243 11.04 3.85 -1.36
N CYS A 244 9.92 4.01 -2.07
CA CYS A 244 9.77 5.02 -3.13
C CYS A 244 9.68 6.46 -2.56
N ARG A 245 8.92 6.67 -1.48
CA ARG A 245 8.78 7.99 -0.82
C ARG A 245 10.12 8.51 -0.29
N LEU A 246 10.87 7.67 0.41
CA LEU A 246 12.21 7.93 0.93
C LEU A 246 13.28 7.95 -0.16
N ASN A 247 12.95 7.57 -1.40
CA ASN A 247 13.88 7.49 -2.53
C ASN A 247 15.06 6.54 -2.27
N ASN A 248 14.83 5.48 -1.51
CA ASN A 248 15.84 4.49 -1.14
C ASN A 248 15.77 3.25 -2.04
N LEU A 249 16.67 3.19 -3.04
CA LEU A 249 16.73 2.07 -3.99
C LEU A 249 17.19 0.76 -3.34
N GLY A 250 17.92 0.81 -2.22
CA GLY A 250 18.36 -0.39 -1.50
C GLY A 250 17.17 -1.14 -0.91
N PHE A 251 16.30 -0.43 -0.18
CA PHE A 251 15.05 -1.00 0.35
C PHE A 251 14.13 -1.48 -0.76
N PHE A 252 14.00 -0.71 -1.84
CA PHE A 252 13.18 -1.08 -2.98
C PHE A 252 13.58 -2.44 -3.57
N LYS A 253 14.88 -2.70 -3.74
CA LYS A 253 15.39 -4.00 -4.22
C LYS A 253 15.09 -5.12 -3.24
N ARG A 254 15.36 -4.90 -1.95
CA ARG A 254 15.07 -5.88 -0.91
C ARG A 254 13.58 -6.24 -0.88
N VAL A 255 12.68 -5.28 -1.05
CA VAL A 255 11.23 -5.53 -1.14
C VAL A 255 10.88 -6.37 -2.38
N LEU A 256 11.50 -6.12 -3.54
CA LEU A 256 11.31 -6.97 -4.73
C LEU A 256 11.72 -8.41 -4.47
N ASP A 257 12.84 -8.61 -3.76
CA ASP A 257 13.45 -9.91 -3.52
C ASP A 257 12.79 -10.70 -2.37
N LEU A 258 11.82 -10.11 -1.64
CA LEU A 258 11.07 -10.82 -0.60
C LEU A 258 10.24 -11.95 -1.22
N GLU A 259 10.53 -13.19 -0.84
CA GLU A 259 9.67 -14.32 -1.20
C GLU A 259 8.31 -14.17 -0.49
N ILE A 260 7.17 -14.15 -1.18
CA ILE A 260 5.83 -14.17 -0.55
C ILE A 260 5.17 -15.52 -0.84
N CYS A 261 4.35 -16.00 0.09
CA CYS A 261 3.58 -17.23 -0.08
C CYS A 261 2.69 -17.16 -1.33
N THR A 262 2.92 -18.07 -2.28
CA THR A 262 2.30 -18.08 -3.61
C THR A 262 0.80 -18.38 -3.61
N ASN A 263 0.25 -18.84 -2.48
CA ASN A 263 -1.17 -19.22 -2.35
C ASN A 263 -2.06 -18.07 -1.86
N PHE A 264 -1.52 -16.86 -1.71
CA PHE A 264 -2.30 -15.70 -1.26
C PHE A 264 -3.17 -15.14 -2.39
N SER A 265 -4.49 -15.24 -2.24
CA SER A 265 -5.48 -14.82 -3.25
C SER A 265 -5.83 -13.32 -3.15
N VAL A 266 -6.50 -12.77 -4.18
CA VAL A 266 -7.08 -11.41 -4.11
C VAL A 266 -8.10 -11.31 -2.96
N GLN A 267 -8.87 -12.37 -2.69
CA GLN A 267 -9.84 -12.39 -1.57
C GLN A 267 -9.13 -12.26 -0.22
N ASN A 268 -7.91 -12.77 -0.09
CA ASN A 268 -7.14 -12.60 1.14
C ASN A 268 -6.70 -11.14 1.34
N LEU A 269 -6.52 -10.34 0.26
CA LEU A 269 -6.27 -8.90 0.37
C LEU A 269 -7.48 -8.15 0.96
N ASP A 270 -8.71 -8.65 0.79
CA ASP A 270 -9.90 -8.03 1.40
C ASP A 270 -9.83 -8.02 2.93
N SER A 271 -9.12 -8.99 3.49
CA SER A 271 -8.84 -9.05 4.93
C SER A 271 -7.75 -8.09 5.38
N ILE A 272 -6.93 -7.56 4.47
CA ILE A 272 -5.86 -6.60 4.80
C ILE A 272 -6.47 -5.21 4.94
N ASN A 273 -6.93 -4.93 6.15
CA ASN A 273 -7.48 -3.66 6.54
C ASN A 273 -6.66 -3.07 7.68
N ASP A 274 -6.60 -1.75 7.73
CA ASP A 274 -6.14 -1.02 8.89
C ASP A 274 -7.09 -1.25 10.07
N ALA A 275 -6.67 -0.75 11.23
CA ALA A 275 -7.44 -0.72 12.49
C ALA A 275 -8.91 -0.30 12.37
N ARG A 276 -9.22 0.51 11.34
CA ARG A 276 -10.53 1.13 11.11
C ARG A 276 -11.32 0.40 10.03
N GLY A 277 -10.84 -0.75 9.56
CA GLY A 277 -11.48 -1.53 8.50
C GLY A 277 -11.24 -0.99 7.09
N SER A 278 -10.26 -0.10 6.88
CA SER A 278 -9.93 0.45 5.55
C SER A 278 -8.72 -0.24 4.93
N HIS A 279 -8.74 -0.55 3.63
CA HIS A 279 -7.60 -1.21 2.97
C HIS A 279 -6.29 -0.41 3.10
N PHE A 280 -5.20 -1.12 3.39
CA PHE A 280 -3.85 -0.57 3.25
C PHE A 280 -3.58 -0.30 1.76
N ASP A 281 -3.32 0.97 1.39
CA ASP A 281 -3.20 1.41 0.00
C ASP A 281 -4.45 1.12 -0.85
N TYR A 282 -5.60 1.70 -0.50
CA TYR A 282 -6.86 1.55 -1.24
C TYR A 282 -6.73 1.67 -2.77
N GLU A 283 -5.99 2.67 -3.27
CA GLU A 283 -5.78 2.88 -4.71
C GLU A 283 -4.95 1.77 -5.39
N PHE A 284 -4.03 1.14 -4.65
CA PHE A 284 -3.30 -0.02 -5.16
C PHE A 284 -4.17 -1.27 -5.12
N TYR A 285 -4.95 -1.43 -4.06
CA TYR A 285 -5.92 -2.52 -3.92
C TYR A 285 -6.95 -2.50 -5.06
N THR A 286 -7.54 -1.34 -5.39
CA THR A 286 -8.47 -1.21 -6.52
C THR A 286 -7.79 -1.58 -7.84
N PHE A 287 -6.55 -1.13 -8.06
CA PHE A 287 -5.77 -1.51 -9.24
C PHE A 287 -5.53 -3.03 -9.35
N ILE A 288 -5.24 -3.71 -8.25
CA ILE A 288 -5.06 -5.18 -8.26
C ILE A 288 -6.37 -5.87 -8.61
N ARG A 289 -7.48 -5.39 -8.03
CA ARG A 289 -8.81 -5.99 -8.19
C ARG A 289 -9.40 -5.76 -9.59
N ASP A 290 -8.99 -4.70 -10.29
CA ASP A 290 -9.41 -4.44 -11.66
C ASP A 290 -8.95 -5.57 -12.61
N ASP A 291 -9.90 -6.12 -13.39
CA ASP A 291 -9.71 -7.07 -14.51
C ASP A 291 -9.30 -8.53 -14.19
N ASP A 292 -9.44 -9.02 -12.94
CA ASP A 292 -9.14 -10.42 -12.55
C ASP A 292 -7.74 -10.93 -12.99
N ASN A 293 -6.79 -10.02 -13.24
CA ASN A 293 -5.48 -10.37 -13.76
C ASN A 293 -4.65 -11.08 -12.66
N THR A 294 -4.61 -12.40 -12.72
CA THR A 294 -3.91 -13.26 -11.76
C THR A 294 -2.40 -12.99 -11.70
N ASP A 295 -1.78 -12.51 -12.78
CA ASP A 295 -0.36 -12.18 -12.80
C ASP A 295 -0.01 -11.01 -11.88
N LYS A 296 -0.93 -10.06 -11.65
CA LYS A 296 -0.72 -8.95 -10.71
C LYS A 296 -0.45 -9.46 -9.30
N MET A 297 -1.15 -10.53 -8.90
CA MET A 297 -0.98 -11.20 -7.60
C MET A 297 0.21 -12.15 -7.58
N VAL A 298 0.39 -12.96 -8.62
CA VAL A 298 1.56 -13.86 -8.73
C VAL A 298 2.87 -13.08 -8.65
N LEU A 299 2.89 -11.85 -9.18
CA LEU A 299 4.03 -10.94 -9.15
C LEU A 299 3.81 -9.75 -8.21
N LEU A 300 3.12 -9.96 -7.07
CA LEU A 300 2.67 -8.89 -6.15
C LEU A 300 3.76 -7.85 -5.82
N ASN A 301 4.96 -8.28 -5.45
CA ASN A 301 6.05 -7.36 -5.13
C ASN A 301 6.43 -6.48 -6.32
N PHE A 302 6.57 -7.10 -7.49
CA PHE A 302 6.87 -6.37 -8.71
C PHE A 302 5.74 -5.40 -9.06
N THR A 303 4.49 -5.86 -8.97
CA THR A 303 3.30 -5.04 -9.21
C THR A 303 3.26 -3.83 -8.28
N LEU A 304 3.49 -4.02 -6.98
CA LEU A 304 3.58 -2.96 -5.98
C LEU A 304 4.71 -1.98 -6.31
N CYS A 305 5.91 -2.50 -6.53
CA CYS A 305 7.08 -1.70 -6.83
C CYS A 305 6.92 -0.90 -8.14
N ALA A 306 6.31 -1.49 -9.17
CA ALA A 306 5.98 -0.82 -10.43
C ALA A 306 4.96 0.30 -10.19
N TYR A 307 3.87 -0.01 -9.48
CA TYR A 307 2.82 0.95 -9.13
C TYR A 307 3.39 2.16 -8.38
N GLN A 308 4.11 1.92 -7.28
CA GLN A 308 4.67 3.00 -6.45
C GLN A 308 5.73 3.80 -7.20
N SER A 309 6.56 3.15 -8.03
CA SER A 309 7.58 3.84 -8.84
C SER A 309 6.95 4.79 -9.86
N ILE A 310 5.87 4.37 -10.53
CA ILE A 310 5.17 5.15 -11.56
C ILE A 310 4.28 6.23 -10.92
N LEU A 311 3.62 5.92 -9.81
CA LEU A 311 2.82 6.85 -9.02
C LEU A 311 3.68 8.04 -8.57
N CYS A 312 4.83 7.76 -7.97
CA CYS A 312 5.76 8.77 -7.45
C CYS A 312 6.77 9.33 -8.48
N ASP A 313 6.62 9.01 -9.77
CA ASP A 313 7.53 9.39 -10.87
C ASP A 313 9.03 9.15 -10.58
N LYS A 314 9.35 8.01 -9.98
CA LYS A 314 10.71 7.63 -9.60
C LYS A 314 11.46 7.04 -10.79
N LYS A 315 11.94 7.90 -11.70
CA LYS A 315 12.64 7.51 -12.93
C LYS A 315 13.74 6.46 -12.73
N LYS A 316 14.58 6.62 -11.69
CA LYS A 316 15.65 5.66 -11.36
C LYS A 316 15.12 4.24 -11.07
N PHE A 317 13.96 4.16 -10.43
CA PHE A 317 13.32 2.91 -10.03
C PHE A 317 12.63 2.26 -11.24
N ILE A 318 11.92 3.07 -12.04
CA ILE A 318 11.33 2.62 -13.32
C ILE A 318 12.43 2.07 -14.24
N SER A 319 13.56 2.77 -14.39
CA SER A 319 14.70 2.28 -15.19
C SER A 319 15.29 0.99 -14.62
N TYR A 320 15.32 0.82 -13.30
CA TYR A 320 15.76 -0.43 -12.69
C TYR A 320 14.80 -1.59 -13.03
N LEU A 321 13.49 -1.40 -12.88
CA LEU A 321 12.49 -2.42 -13.24
C LEU A 321 12.59 -2.78 -14.72
N GLU A 322 12.70 -1.78 -15.60
CA GLU A 322 12.86 -2.00 -17.02
C GLU A 322 14.13 -2.77 -17.35
N LYS A 323 15.26 -2.45 -16.73
CA LYS A 323 16.53 -3.12 -17.04
C LYS A 323 16.50 -4.60 -16.64
N ASN A 324 15.89 -4.94 -15.51
CA ASN A 324 16.01 -6.27 -14.92
C ASN A 324 14.83 -7.20 -15.25
N TYR A 325 13.66 -6.66 -15.62
CA TYR A 325 12.44 -7.46 -15.80
C TYR A 325 11.78 -7.32 -17.19
N SER A 326 12.31 -6.50 -18.10
CA SER A 326 11.72 -6.32 -19.45
C SER A 326 11.81 -7.55 -20.37
N SER A 327 12.47 -8.63 -19.98
CA SER A 327 12.52 -9.86 -20.80
C SER A 327 11.21 -10.66 -20.75
N SER A 328 10.39 -10.45 -19.72
CA SER A 328 9.15 -11.18 -19.50
C SER A 328 7.94 -10.40 -19.99
N SER A 329 7.12 -11.03 -20.83
CA SER A 329 5.86 -10.44 -21.33
C SER A 329 4.92 -10.03 -20.20
N ARG A 330 4.86 -10.82 -19.12
CA ARG A 330 4.03 -10.55 -17.93
C ARG A 330 4.43 -9.27 -17.21
N HIS A 331 5.74 -9.05 -17.01
CA HIS A 331 6.25 -7.86 -16.35
C HIS A 331 6.01 -6.59 -17.17
N ILE A 332 6.20 -6.67 -18.49
CA ILE A 332 5.86 -5.55 -19.40
C ILE A 332 4.36 -5.27 -19.36
N GLN A 333 3.51 -6.31 -19.34
CA GLN A 333 2.06 -6.14 -19.26
C GLN A 333 1.65 -5.46 -17.95
N ILE A 334 2.24 -5.83 -16.81
CA ILE A 334 1.99 -5.16 -15.53
C ILE A 334 2.42 -3.68 -15.59
N LEU A 335 3.60 -3.38 -16.14
CA LEU A 335 4.06 -1.99 -16.32
C LEU A 335 3.11 -1.18 -17.22
N PHE A 336 2.57 -1.81 -18.27
CA PHE A 336 1.55 -1.21 -19.12
C PHE A 336 0.25 -0.95 -18.35
N ASP A 337 -0.28 -1.95 -17.65
CA ASP A 337 -1.53 -1.84 -16.88
C ASP A 337 -1.43 -0.77 -15.80
N VAL A 338 -0.31 -0.71 -15.06
CA VAL A 338 -0.03 0.35 -14.08
C VAL A 338 -0.02 1.73 -14.75
N ALA A 339 0.66 1.87 -15.89
CA ALA A 339 0.73 3.13 -16.60
C ALA A 339 -0.63 3.58 -17.16
N ILE A 340 -1.50 2.65 -17.58
CA ILE A 340 -2.88 2.96 -17.98
C ILE A 340 -3.70 3.42 -16.79
N HIS A 341 -3.68 2.66 -15.69
CA HIS A 341 -4.46 2.97 -14.49
C HIS A 341 -4.08 4.36 -13.92
N LEU A 342 -2.78 4.67 -13.88
CA LEU A 342 -2.26 5.96 -13.42
C LEU A 342 -2.25 7.06 -14.51
N ASN A 343 -2.83 6.80 -15.69
CA ASN A 343 -2.93 7.74 -16.81
C ASN A 343 -1.57 8.36 -17.23
N ARG A 344 -0.52 7.53 -17.31
CA ARG A 344 0.86 7.93 -17.69
C ARG A 344 1.10 7.68 -19.19
N GLU A 345 0.66 8.64 -20.01
CA GLU A 345 0.65 8.52 -21.47
C GLU A 345 1.99 8.14 -22.12
N SER A 346 3.08 8.76 -21.69
CA SER A 346 4.42 8.45 -22.22
C SER A 346 4.83 7.00 -21.94
N LEU A 347 4.49 6.49 -20.76
CA LEU A 347 4.87 5.14 -20.31
C LEU A 347 4.00 4.06 -20.94
N PHE A 348 2.67 4.19 -20.92
CA PHE A 348 1.84 3.14 -21.51
C PHE A 348 2.05 3.04 -23.03
N LYS A 349 2.31 4.17 -23.73
CA LYS A 349 2.66 4.14 -25.16
C LYS A 349 3.98 3.40 -25.37
N LYS A 350 4.99 3.67 -24.55
CA LYS A 350 6.28 2.96 -24.57
C LYS A 350 6.10 1.45 -24.35
N TYR A 351 5.29 1.05 -23.37
CA TYR A 351 5.08 -0.36 -23.04
C TYR A 351 4.20 -1.09 -24.05
N LEU A 352 3.24 -0.41 -24.68
CA LEU A 352 2.43 -0.96 -25.77
C LEU A 352 3.30 -1.47 -26.93
N PHE A 353 4.35 -0.72 -27.30
CA PHE A 353 5.30 -1.14 -28.33
C PHE A 353 6.14 -2.34 -27.89
N LYS A 354 6.49 -2.43 -26.60
CA LYS A 354 7.28 -3.54 -26.05
C LYS A 354 6.45 -4.82 -25.88
N SER A 355 5.17 -4.72 -25.54
CA SER A 355 4.29 -5.86 -25.27
C SER A 355 3.76 -6.56 -26.53
N GLY A 356 4.22 -6.15 -27.72
CA GLY A 356 3.74 -6.68 -29.01
C GLY A 356 2.39 -6.12 -29.46
N SER A 357 1.84 -5.13 -28.75
CA SER A 357 0.56 -4.47 -29.02
C SER A 357 -0.59 -5.46 -29.32
N ASN A 358 -1.31 -5.92 -28.29
CA ASN A 358 -2.47 -6.80 -28.46
C ASN A 358 -3.80 -6.01 -28.48
N SER A 359 -4.89 -6.63 -28.95
CA SER A 359 -6.21 -5.99 -29.03
C SER A 359 -6.74 -5.52 -27.68
N GLU A 360 -6.43 -6.24 -26.60
CA GLU A 360 -6.86 -5.90 -25.25
C GLU A 360 -6.23 -4.60 -24.75
N ASN A 361 -4.93 -4.41 -24.99
CA ASN A 361 -4.23 -3.18 -24.65
C ASN A 361 -4.75 -1.99 -25.47
N ILE A 362 -5.13 -2.20 -26.73
CA ILE A 362 -5.78 -1.17 -27.55
C ILE A 362 -7.16 -0.81 -26.98
N LYS A 363 -7.94 -1.80 -26.53
CA LYS A 363 -9.23 -1.57 -25.89
C LYS A 363 -9.07 -0.74 -24.60
N LYS A 364 -8.14 -1.10 -23.72
CA LYS A 364 -7.82 -0.32 -22.50
C LYS A 364 -7.44 1.14 -22.79
N ILE A 365 -6.62 1.37 -23.82
CA ILE A 365 -6.27 2.74 -24.26
C ILE A 365 -7.50 3.48 -24.81
N THR A 366 -8.37 2.78 -25.55
CA THR A 366 -9.60 3.33 -26.13
C THR A 366 -10.57 3.76 -25.03
N GLU A 367 -10.81 2.91 -24.04
CA GLU A 367 -11.63 3.23 -22.87
C GLU A 367 -11.07 4.42 -22.07
N LEU A 368 -9.75 4.47 -21.87
CA LEU A 368 -9.08 5.61 -21.24
C LEU A 368 -9.28 6.90 -22.06
N ALA A 369 -9.16 6.82 -23.39
CA ALA A 369 -9.38 7.96 -24.27
C ALA A 369 -10.82 8.48 -24.16
N TYR A 370 -11.80 7.57 -24.05
CA TYR A 370 -13.20 7.92 -23.95
C TYR A 370 -13.55 8.54 -22.61
N ARG A 371 -13.14 7.89 -21.51
CA ARG A 371 -13.36 8.38 -20.14
C ARG A 371 -12.81 9.80 -19.94
N ASN A 372 -11.66 10.09 -20.56
CA ASN A 372 -11.00 11.39 -20.44
C ASN A 372 -11.37 12.39 -21.54
N GLY A 373 -12.15 11.98 -22.56
CA GLY A 373 -12.40 12.79 -23.76
C GLY A 373 -11.11 13.22 -24.48
N ASN A 374 -10.08 12.36 -24.49
CA ASN A 374 -8.73 12.68 -24.97
C ASN A 374 -8.62 12.48 -26.50
N ILE A 375 -8.80 13.59 -27.23
CA ILE A 375 -8.68 13.66 -28.70
C ILE A 375 -7.32 13.19 -29.20
N ASP A 376 -6.22 13.54 -28.52
CA ASP A 376 -4.87 13.20 -28.97
C ASP A 376 -4.60 11.69 -28.86
N LEU A 377 -5.20 11.05 -27.86
CA LEU A 377 -5.17 9.61 -27.72
C LEU A 377 -6.01 8.91 -28.80
N ILE A 378 -7.18 9.46 -29.17
CA ILE A 378 -7.97 8.98 -30.32
C ILE A 378 -7.17 9.14 -31.63
N LYS A 379 -6.51 10.29 -31.83
CA LYS A 379 -5.63 10.53 -32.98
C LYS A 379 -4.47 9.54 -33.02
N TYR A 380 -3.91 9.18 -31.87
CA TYR A 380 -2.88 8.15 -31.73
C TYR A 380 -3.43 6.76 -32.07
N LEU A 381 -4.58 6.37 -31.53
CA LEU A 381 -5.25 5.10 -31.84
C LEU A 381 -5.51 4.97 -33.33
N LEU A 382 -6.10 5.97 -33.99
CA LEU A 382 -6.28 6.00 -35.44
C LEU A 382 -4.99 5.75 -36.22
N ARG A 383 -3.85 6.25 -35.70
CA ARG A 383 -2.52 6.06 -36.29
C ARG A 383 -1.96 4.67 -36.03
N ILE A 384 -2.14 4.01 -34.90
CA ILE A 384 -1.49 2.69 -34.64
C ILE A 384 -2.35 1.50 -35.08
N ASN A 385 -3.66 1.73 -35.15
CA ASN A 385 -4.68 0.72 -35.39
C ASN A 385 -4.79 0.29 -36.87
N TYR A 386 -3.77 0.54 -37.69
CA TYR A 386 -3.63 -0.15 -38.99
C TYR A 386 -2.92 -1.50 -38.83
N LYS A 387 -2.30 -1.75 -37.67
CA LYS A 387 -1.57 -2.99 -37.36
C LYS A 387 -2.40 -4.02 -36.58
N LEU A 388 -3.56 -3.63 -36.01
CA LEU A 388 -4.30 -4.40 -35.02
C LEU A 388 -5.82 -4.28 -35.28
N LYS A 389 -6.58 -5.34 -34.97
CA LYS A 389 -8.04 -5.38 -35.08
C LYS A 389 -8.69 -4.91 -33.77
N GLY A 390 -8.81 -3.61 -33.53
CA GLY A 390 -9.68 -3.09 -32.48
C GLY A 390 -10.42 -1.85 -32.99
N ASP A 391 -11.74 -1.82 -32.99
CA ASP A 391 -12.48 -0.76 -33.70
C ASP A 391 -12.87 0.39 -32.77
N LEU A 392 -12.67 1.63 -33.25
CA LEU A 392 -13.29 2.80 -32.62
C LEU A 392 -14.79 2.72 -32.88
N ASP A 393 -15.57 3.20 -31.92
CA ASP A 393 -17.03 3.22 -31.97
C ASP A 393 -17.57 4.67 -32.01
N GLU A 394 -18.88 4.82 -31.89
CA GLU A 394 -19.54 6.14 -31.90
C GLU A 394 -19.04 7.08 -30.79
N ASN A 395 -18.47 6.58 -29.69
CA ASN A 395 -17.95 7.43 -28.62
C ASN A 395 -16.79 8.30 -29.13
N ALA A 396 -15.94 7.77 -30.00
CA ALA A 396 -14.88 8.55 -30.66
C ALA A 396 -15.47 9.71 -31.47
N MET A 397 -16.56 9.46 -32.20
CA MET A 397 -17.26 10.50 -32.98
C MET A 397 -17.94 11.52 -32.09
N LYS A 398 -18.65 11.10 -31.03
CA LYS A 398 -19.27 11.99 -30.06
C LYS A 398 -18.24 12.91 -29.41
N ILE A 399 -17.05 12.40 -29.06
CA ILE A 399 -15.96 13.22 -28.53
C ILE A 399 -15.46 14.25 -29.56
N ALA A 400 -15.27 13.84 -30.82
CA ALA A 400 -14.85 14.75 -31.88
C ALA A 400 -15.88 15.87 -32.11
N ILE A 401 -17.17 15.53 -32.13
CA ILE A 401 -18.30 16.47 -32.26
C ILE A 401 -18.33 17.44 -31.08
N TYR A 402 -18.30 16.92 -29.85
CA TYR A 402 -18.35 17.69 -28.61
C TYR A 402 -17.19 18.69 -28.51
N LYS A 403 -15.99 18.28 -28.93
CA LYS A 403 -14.80 19.13 -28.95
C LYS A 403 -14.70 20.02 -30.19
N ASN A 404 -15.67 19.94 -31.09
CA ASN A 404 -15.72 20.66 -32.37
C ASN A 404 -14.47 20.44 -33.25
N ASP A 405 -13.88 19.24 -33.20
CA ASP A 405 -12.71 18.86 -34.02
C ASP A 405 -13.15 18.20 -35.33
N TYR A 406 -13.49 19.03 -36.32
CA TYR A 406 -13.88 18.60 -37.67
C TYR A 406 -12.83 17.68 -38.31
N LYS A 407 -11.54 17.98 -38.14
CA LYS A 407 -10.45 17.18 -38.76
C LYS A 407 -10.40 15.78 -38.15
N LEU A 408 -10.63 15.66 -36.84
CA LEU A 408 -10.75 14.35 -36.20
C LEU A 408 -12.00 13.61 -36.69
N ALA A 409 -13.16 14.26 -36.70
CA ALA A 409 -14.40 13.65 -37.20
C ALA A 409 -14.25 13.11 -38.63
N GLN A 410 -13.66 13.91 -39.52
CA GLN A 410 -13.37 13.51 -40.90
C GLN A 410 -12.42 12.31 -40.97
N ARG A 411 -11.35 12.28 -40.16
CA ARG A 411 -10.43 11.15 -40.12
C ARG A 411 -11.07 9.87 -39.58
N ILE A 412 -12.00 9.97 -38.62
CA ILE A 412 -12.73 8.83 -38.08
C ILE A 412 -13.65 8.26 -39.17
N ILE A 413 -14.50 9.09 -39.78
CA ILE A 413 -15.44 8.64 -40.83
C ILE A 413 -14.72 8.04 -42.03
N ASN A 414 -13.62 8.66 -42.49
CA ASN A 414 -12.85 8.14 -43.63
C ASN A 414 -12.31 6.72 -43.37
N LYS A 415 -12.08 6.35 -42.11
CA LYS A 415 -11.61 5.01 -41.73
C LYS A 415 -12.77 4.08 -41.36
N TYR A 416 -13.81 4.61 -40.77
CA TYR A 416 -14.98 3.89 -40.25
C TYR A 416 -16.25 4.57 -40.76
N SER A 417 -16.59 4.30 -42.02
CA SER A 417 -17.75 4.93 -42.68
C SER A 417 -19.06 4.62 -41.96
N ASN A 418 -19.15 3.47 -41.30
CA ASN A 418 -20.28 3.07 -40.46
C ASN A 418 -20.54 3.99 -39.26
N LEU A 419 -19.56 4.82 -38.85
CA LEU A 419 -19.74 5.79 -37.77
C LEU A 419 -20.37 7.10 -38.23
N ALA A 420 -20.64 7.27 -39.53
CA ALA A 420 -21.55 8.29 -40.06
C ALA A 420 -23.02 7.87 -39.80
N SER A 421 -23.36 7.65 -38.53
CA SER A 421 -24.67 7.15 -38.13
C SER A 421 -25.66 8.29 -37.84
N VAL A 422 -26.94 7.95 -37.85
CA VAL A 422 -28.04 8.83 -37.43
C VAL A 422 -27.82 9.33 -36.00
N HIS A 423 -27.35 8.47 -35.10
CA HIS A 423 -27.05 8.82 -33.71
C HIS A 423 -25.92 9.87 -33.60
N CYS A 424 -24.85 9.73 -34.37
CA CYS A 424 -23.79 10.74 -34.44
C CYS A 424 -24.31 12.07 -35.00
N LEU A 425 -25.19 12.02 -36.00
CA LEU A 425 -25.81 13.21 -36.59
C LEU A 425 -26.72 13.94 -35.59
N GLU A 426 -27.57 13.21 -34.87
CA GLU A 426 -28.39 13.79 -33.79
C GLU A 426 -27.52 14.49 -32.74
N TYR A 427 -26.39 13.89 -32.36
CA TYR A 427 -25.47 14.49 -31.40
C TYR A 427 -24.80 15.77 -31.95
N ALA A 428 -24.46 15.81 -33.25
CA ALA A 428 -23.98 17.02 -33.92
C ALA A 428 -25.05 18.13 -33.95
N VAL A 429 -26.30 17.77 -34.18
CA VAL A 429 -27.45 18.69 -34.12
C VAL A 429 -27.63 19.23 -32.71
N GLN A 430 -27.61 18.35 -31.71
CA GLN A 430 -27.76 18.72 -30.30
C GLN A 430 -26.67 19.67 -29.82
N THR A 431 -25.43 19.48 -30.27
CA THR A 431 -24.29 20.35 -29.96
C THR A 431 -24.20 21.59 -30.85
N GLY A 432 -25.08 21.73 -31.85
CA GLY A 432 -25.07 22.85 -32.79
C GLY A 432 -23.90 22.84 -33.78
N ASN A 433 -23.22 21.69 -33.94
CA ASN A 433 -22.04 21.56 -34.79
C ASN A 433 -22.41 21.34 -36.27
N ILE A 434 -22.80 22.42 -36.95
CA ILE A 434 -23.24 22.39 -38.36
C ILE A 434 -22.15 21.79 -39.28
N LYS A 435 -20.87 22.11 -39.04
CA LYS A 435 -19.77 21.61 -39.88
C LYS A 435 -19.65 20.09 -39.84
N VAL A 436 -19.76 19.49 -38.65
CA VAL A 436 -19.70 18.03 -38.53
C VAL A 436 -21.04 17.38 -38.92
N ALA A 437 -22.18 18.05 -38.69
CA ALA A 437 -23.47 17.58 -39.20
C ALA A 437 -23.47 17.46 -40.74
N LYS A 438 -22.92 18.47 -41.43
CA LYS A 438 -22.71 18.44 -42.88
C LYS A 438 -21.84 17.27 -43.32
N LEU A 439 -20.68 17.09 -42.68
CA LEU A 439 -19.80 15.96 -42.96
C LEU A 439 -20.50 14.60 -42.78
N LEU A 440 -21.32 14.44 -41.74
CA LEU A 440 -22.05 13.20 -41.46
C LEU A 440 -23.09 12.91 -42.55
N ILE A 441 -23.86 13.91 -42.97
CA ILE A 441 -24.85 13.78 -44.06
C ILE A 441 -24.14 13.44 -45.39
N GLU A 442 -23.08 14.15 -45.73
CA GLU A 442 -22.28 13.89 -46.94
C GLU A 442 -21.62 12.50 -46.93
N SER A 443 -21.42 11.91 -45.74
CA SER A 443 -20.84 10.58 -45.56
C SER A 443 -21.88 9.47 -45.43
N GLY A 444 -23.17 9.76 -45.64
CA GLY A 444 -24.23 8.77 -45.73
C GLY A 444 -25.16 8.65 -44.52
N ALA A 445 -25.11 9.57 -43.55
CA ALA A 445 -26.08 9.59 -42.46
C ALA A 445 -27.50 9.91 -43.00
N ASP A 446 -28.45 9.00 -42.74
CA ASP A 446 -29.81 9.09 -43.29
C ASP A 446 -30.72 10.04 -42.49
N LEU A 447 -31.01 11.20 -43.08
CA LEU A 447 -31.97 12.18 -42.54
C LEU A 447 -33.42 11.67 -42.52
N LYS A 448 -33.77 10.70 -43.38
CA LYS A 448 -35.11 10.12 -43.47
C LYS A 448 -35.33 8.97 -42.49
N SER A 449 -34.29 8.58 -41.75
CA SER A 449 -34.42 7.56 -40.73
C SER A 449 -35.51 7.96 -39.72
N PRO A 450 -36.47 7.08 -39.41
CA PRO A 450 -37.50 7.38 -38.41
C PRO A 450 -36.93 7.59 -37.01
N GLU A 451 -35.68 7.16 -36.79
CA GLU A 451 -34.96 7.39 -35.54
C GLU A 451 -34.48 8.84 -35.41
N PHE A 452 -34.25 9.53 -36.53
CA PHE A 452 -33.69 10.88 -36.57
C PHE A 452 -34.67 11.94 -36.06
N LYS A 453 -34.30 12.61 -34.97
CA LYS A 453 -35.08 13.67 -34.31
C LYS A 453 -34.44 15.05 -34.46
N GLY A 454 -33.52 15.23 -35.41
CA GLY A 454 -32.70 16.45 -35.52
C GLY A 454 -33.51 17.75 -35.63
N ILE A 455 -34.57 17.80 -36.45
CA ILE A 455 -35.43 19.00 -36.59
C ILE A 455 -36.04 19.39 -35.25
N ARG A 456 -36.56 18.41 -34.51
CA ARG A 456 -37.15 18.62 -33.17
C ARG A 456 -36.10 19.09 -32.16
N ILE A 457 -34.89 18.52 -32.20
CA ILE A 457 -33.77 18.91 -31.34
C ILE A 457 -33.34 20.35 -31.63
N ALA A 458 -33.14 20.70 -32.90
CA ALA A 458 -32.74 22.05 -33.34
C ALA A 458 -33.79 23.10 -32.92
N SER A 459 -35.08 22.79 -33.12
CA SER A 459 -36.20 23.65 -32.72
C SER A 459 -36.26 23.86 -31.20
N LYS A 460 -36.13 22.77 -30.42
CA LYS A 460 -36.08 22.85 -28.95
C LYS A 460 -34.90 23.69 -28.46
N ASN A 461 -33.76 23.58 -29.12
CA ASN A 461 -32.56 24.36 -28.81
C ASN A 461 -32.61 25.80 -29.35
N ARG A 462 -33.67 26.17 -30.08
CA ARG A 462 -33.82 27.47 -30.77
C ARG A 462 -32.63 27.79 -31.69
N ASN A 463 -32.01 26.75 -32.26
CA ASN A 463 -30.87 26.89 -33.15
C ASN A 463 -31.36 27.02 -34.60
N MET A 464 -31.70 28.25 -34.98
CA MET A 464 -32.28 28.56 -36.30
C MET A 464 -31.35 28.23 -37.47
N ASP A 465 -30.03 28.36 -37.28
CA ASP A 465 -29.05 28.06 -38.32
C ASP A 465 -28.96 26.54 -38.57
N MET A 466 -28.97 25.75 -37.49
CA MET A 466 -29.05 24.28 -37.60
C MET A 466 -30.38 23.84 -38.22
N LEU A 467 -31.50 24.47 -37.83
CA LEU A 467 -32.81 24.16 -38.38
C LEU A 467 -32.87 24.43 -39.89
N ARG A 468 -32.41 25.61 -40.33
CA ARG A 468 -32.28 25.94 -41.77
C ARG A 468 -31.39 24.94 -42.49
N PHE A 469 -30.21 24.67 -41.93
CA PHE A 469 -29.27 23.71 -42.49
C PHE A 469 -29.91 22.31 -42.70
N LEU A 470 -30.62 21.79 -41.70
CA LEU A 470 -31.30 20.50 -41.80
C LEU A 470 -32.41 20.51 -42.86
N LEU A 471 -33.25 21.55 -42.90
CA LEU A 471 -34.35 21.67 -43.88
C LEU A 471 -33.84 21.76 -45.32
N GLU A 472 -32.72 22.44 -45.57
CA GLU A 472 -32.08 22.50 -46.89
C GLU A 472 -31.56 21.13 -47.35
N HIS A 473 -31.03 20.32 -46.42
CA HIS A 473 -30.51 18.98 -46.74
C HIS A 473 -31.60 17.91 -46.80
N ASP A 474 -32.74 18.13 -46.13
CA ASP A 474 -33.92 17.25 -46.20
C ASP A 474 -34.68 17.47 -47.53
N SER A 475 -34.88 18.73 -47.93
CA SER A 475 -35.58 19.10 -49.18
C SER A 475 -34.81 18.73 -50.46
N SER A 476 -33.48 18.70 -50.42
CA SER A 476 -32.64 18.27 -51.56
C SER A 476 -32.69 16.76 -51.85
N ILE A 477 -33.25 15.95 -50.96
CA ILE A 477 -33.37 14.48 -51.08
C ILE A 477 -34.82 14.05 -51.37
N GLY A 478 -35.73 15.00 -51.60
CA GLY A 478 -37.10 14.76 -52.09
C GLY A 478 -38.04 14.19 -51.03
N LEU A 479 -38.79 15.08 -50.38
CA LEU A 479 -40.18 14.93 -49.91
C LEU A 479 -40.71 16.33 -49.52
N GLU A 480 -41.97 16.60 -49.85
CA GLU A 480 -42.70 17.83 -49.52
C GLU A 480 -42.83 18.01 -48.01
N ALA A 481 -42.65 19.25 -47.54
CA ALA A 481 -42.65 19.61 -46.13
C ALA A 481 -43.90 19.09 -45.38
N PRO A 482 -43.75 18.37 -44.25
CA PRO A 482 -44.87 18.10 -43.36
C PRO A 482 -45.34 19.41 -42.71
N GLN A 483 -46.67 19.55 -42.58
CA GLN A 483 -47.43 20.73 -42.14
C GLN A 483 -47.09 21.34 -40.75
N GLY A 484 -45.98 20.96 -40.11
CA GLY A 484 -45.57 21.45 -38.78
C GLY A 484 -44.66 22.68 -38.77
N ILE A 485 -44.28 23.24 -39.94
CA ILE A 485 -43.34 24.37 -40.03
C ILE A 485 -44.05 25.74 -39.91
N GLN A 486 -45.38 25.80 -39.83
CA GLN A 486 -46.13 27.07 -39.81
C GLN A 486 -46.22 27.77 -38.45
N GLU A 487 -45.70 27.23 -37.34
CA GLU A 487 -45.81 27.84 -36.00
C GLU A 487 -44.48 27.98 -35.23
N LEU A 488 -43.42 28.42 -35.91
CA LEU A 488 -42.21 29.00 -35.29
C LEU A 488 -42.03 30.45 -35.77
#